data_AF-A0A7W8RVC6-F1
#
_entry.id   AF-A0A7W8RVC6-F1
#
_cell.length_a   1.000
_cell.length_b   1.000
_cell.length_c   1.000
_cell.angle_alpha   90.00
_cell.angle_beta   90.00
_cell.angle_gamma   90.00
#
_symmetry.space_group_name_H-M   'P 1'
#
loop_
_entity.id
_entity.type
_entity.pdbx_description
1 polymer ?
#
loop_
_entity_poly.entity_id
_entity_poly.type
_entity_poly.pdbx_seq_one_letter_code
_entity_poly.pdbx_strand_id
1 'polypeptide(L)'
;MSTRNHIRYQAKEGDQPGWDLYTEIFEPEDVVYLELNGVAAEVTMLGNIERGPGAVLLRLPVDTAKQLGLVPPDWEKSDWAKG
;
A
#
# COMPACT_ATOMS: atom_id res chain seq x y z
N MET A 1 16.49 -9.16 -17.20
CA MET A 1 17.00 -8.40 -16.04
C MET A 1 15.83 -7.62 -15.47
N SER A 2 15.60 -7.71 -14.16
CA SER A 2 14.61 -6.85 -13.50
C SER A 2 15.16 -5.43 -13.43
N THR A 3 14.35 -4.43 -13.75
CA THR A 3 14.69 -3.00 -13.65
C THR A 3 14.29 -2.39 -12.31
N ARG A 4 13.72 -3.22 -11.41
CA ARG A 4 13.30 -2.82 -10.07
C ARG A 4 14.48 -2.67 -9.13
N ASN A 5 14.52 -1.56 -8.43
CA ASN A 5 15.37 -1.33 -7.28
C ASN A 5 14.51 -1.42 -6.01
N HIS A 6 14.63 -2.52 -5.28
CA HIS A 6 13.81 -2.82 -4.10
C HIS A 6 14.18 -1.91 -2.92
N ILE A 7 13.19 -1.24 -2.35
CA ILE A 7 13.31 -0.43 -1.13
C ILE A 7 12.95 -1.27 0.09
N ARG A 8 11.80 -1.94 0.06
CA ARG A 8 11.32 -2.86 1.12
C ARG A 8 10.49 -3.97 0.51
N TYR A 9 10.56 -5.15 1.12
CA TYR A 9 9.88 -6.33 0.62
C TYR A 9 9.42 -7.22 1.78
N GLN A 10 8.23 -7.79 1.62
CA GLN A 10 7.70 -8.85 2.46
C GLN A 10 7.28 -10.01 1.57
N ALA A 11 7.87 -11.19 1.80
CA ALA A 11 7.46 -12.39 1.09
C ALA A 11 6.04 -12.79 1.49
N LYS A 12 5.30 -13.33 0.51
CA LYS A 12 4.04 -14.01 0.78
C LYS A 12 4.35 -15.34 1.49
N GLU A 13 3.84 -15.52 2.70
CA GLU A 13 4.04 -16.74 3.49
C GLU A 13 2.70 -17.28 3.99
N GLY A 14 2.31 -18.47 3.51
CA GLY A 14 1.01 -19.08 3.85
C GLY A 14 -0.15 -18.14 3.51
N ASP A 15 -0.93 -17.79 4.53
CA ASP A 15 -2.07 -16.88 4.43
C ASP A 15 -1.71 -15.40 4.60
N GLN A 16 -0.44 -15.09 4.90
CA GLN A 16 0.00 -13.70 5.00
C GLN A 16 0.22 -13.11 3.61
N PRO A 17 -0.22 -11.85 3.37
CA PRO A 17 0.02 -11.20 2.09
C PRO A 17 1.51 -10.87 1.92
N GLY A 18 1.95 -10.84 0.66
CA GLY A 18 3.27 -10.34 0.29
C GLY A 18 3.17 -8.94 -0.30
N TRP A 19 4.24 -8.17 -0.27
CA TRP A 19 4.31 -6.86 -0.91
C TRP A 19 5.75 -6.45 -1.24
N ASP A 20 5.89 -5.55 -2.21
CA ASP A 20 7.17 -5.03 -2.68
C ASP A 20 7.05 -3.52 -2.90
N LEU A 21 7.92 -2.76 -2.25
CA LEU A 21 8.07 -1.32 -2.43
C LEU A 21 9.37 -1.10 -3.18
N TYR A 22 9.31 -0.54 -4.38
CA TYR A 22 10.47 -0.40 -5.26
C TYR A 22 10.42 0.89 -6.09
N THR A 23 11.56 1.26 -6.68
CA THR A 23 11.63 2.23 -7.79
C THR A 23 12.00 1.51 -9.08
N GLU A 24 11.71 2.11 -10.22
CA GLU A 24 12.18 1.64 -11.52
C GLU A 24 13.36 2.50 -11.97
N ILE A 25 14.44 1.86 -12.43
CA ILE A 25 15.70 2.55 -12.78
C ILE A 25 15.52 3.57 -13.93
N PHE A 26 14.48 3.41 -14.75
CA PHE A 26 14.21 4.24 -15.92
C PHE A 26 13.01 5.20 -15.76
N GLU A 27 12.40 5.23 -14.58
CA GLU A 27 11.27 6.14 -14.27
C GLU A 27 11.78 7.40 -13.55
N PRO A 28 10.97 8.48 -13.47
CA PRO A 28 11.30 9.67 -12.71
C PRO A 28 11.74 9.36 -11.27
N GLU A 29 12.73 10.10 -10.76
CA GLU A 29 13.33 9.88 -9.43
C GLU A 29 12.36 10.11 -8.25
N ASP A 30 11.17 10.66 -8.52
CA ASP A 30 10.16 11.02 -7.51
C ASP A 30 8.98 10.02 -7.41
N VAL A 31 9.10 8.84 -8.02
CA VAL A 31 8.05 7.81 -8.00
C VAL A 31 8.50 6.56 -7.24
N VAL A 32 7.62 6.05 -6.37
CA VAL A 32 7.73 4.73 -5.76
C VAL A 32 6.52 3.88 -6.12
N TYR A 33 6.74 2.57 -6.26
CA TYR A 33 5.71 1.59 -6.58
C TYR A 33 5.51 0.68 -5.38
N LEU A 34 4.26 0.56 -4.93
CA LEU A 34 3.85 -0.44 -3.94
C LEU A 34 3.03 -1.53 -4.65
N GLU A 35 3.62 -2.71 -4.81
CA GLU A 35 2.93 -3.89 -5.32
C GLU A 35 2.43 -4.74 -4.15
N LEU A 36 1.14 -5.10 -4.17
CA LEU A 36 0.49 -5.93 -3.16
C LEU A 36 0.12 -7.29 -3.76
N ASN A 37 0.56 -8.39 -3.14
CA ASN A 37 0.33 -9.75 -3.60
C ASN A 37 -0.56 -10.53 -2.61
N GLY A 38 -1.67 -11.07 -3.11
CA GLY A 38 -2.64 -11.81 -2.29
C GLY A 38 -3.50 -10.91 -1.40
N VAL A 39 -3.55 -9.60 -1.69
CA VAL A 39 -4.36 -8.62 -0.95
C VAL A 39 -5.65 -8.31 -1.73
N ALA A 40 -6.79 -8.49 -1.09
CA ALA A 40 -8.06 -7.98 -1.60
C ALA A 40 -8.15 -6.46 -1.32
N ALA A 41 -7.80 -5.64 -2.31
CA ALA A 41 -7.83 -4.19 -2.21
C ALA A 41 -8.87 -3.57 -3.16
N GLU A 42 -9.49 -2.47 -2.73
CA GLU A 42 -10.33 -1.65 -3.59
C GLU A 42 -9.69 -0.27 -3.76
N VAL A 43 -9.61 0.20 -5.00
CA VAL A 43 -9.12 1.54 -5.33
C VAL A 43 -10.29 2.36 -5.82
N THR A 44 -10.54 3.49 -5.15
CA THR A 44 -11.55 4.46 -5.58
C THR A 44 -10.90 5.81 -5.81
N MET A 45 -11.07 6.36 -7.01
CA MET A 45 -10.68 7.75 -7.29
C MET A 45 -11.76 8.68 -6.73
N LEU A 46 -11.38 9.55 -5.81
CA LEU A 46 -12.25 10.55 -5.21
C LEU A 46 -12.02 11.90 -5.90
N GLY A 47 -13.06 12.44 -6.52
CA GLY A 47 -13.02 13.71 -7.25
C GLY A 47 -12.99 13.54 -8.76
N ASN A 48 -12.87 14.65 -9.48
CA ASN A 48 -12.84 14.66 -10.95
C ASN A 48 -11.42 14.99 -11.44
N ILE A 49 -10.79 14.03 -12.14
CA ILE A 49 -9.49 14.21 -12.81
C ILE A 49 -9.48 15.44 -13.73
N GLU A 50 -10.61 15.81 -14.33
CA GLU A 50 -10.73 16.96 -15.22
C GLU A 50 -10.59 18.32 -14.50
N ARG A 51 -10.72 18.37 -13.17
CA ARG A 51 -10.68 19.62 -12.38
C ARG A 51 -9.46 19.76 -11.46
N GLY A 52 -8.51 18.82 -11.54
CA GLY A 52 -7.29 18.81 -10.72
C GLY A 52 -6.97 17.42 -10.19
N PRO A 53 -5.82 17.26 -9.50
CA PRO A 53 -5.45 15.96 -8.92
C PRO A 53 -6.50 15.54 -7.88
N GLY A 54 -7.24 14.49 -8.19
CA GLY A 54 -8.18 13.86 -7.26
C GLY A 54 -7.45 13.14 -6.13
N ALA A 55 -8.19 12.72 -5.11
CA ALA A 55 -7.66 11.84 -4.06
C ALA A 55 -7.83 10.38 -4.45
N VAL A 56 -6.97 9.50 -3.92
CA VAL A 56 -7.09 8.05 -4.07
C VAL A 56 -7.45 7.46 -2.71
N LEU A 57 -8.55 6.72 -2.66
CA LEU A 57 -8.92 5.91 -1.51
C LEU A 57 -8.51 4.47 -1.78
N LEU A 58 -7.63 3.93 -0.94
CA LEU A 58 -7.22 2.54 -0.95
C LEU A 58 -7.80 1.81 0.26
N ARG A 59 -8.69 0.85 0.03
CA ARG A 59 -9.23 -0.01 1.08
C ARG A 59 -8.35 -1.25 1.23
N LEU A 60 -7.71 -1.38 2.39
CA LEU A 60 -6.81 -2.50 2.71
C LEU A 60 -7.34 -3.35 3.88
N PRO A 61 -7.04 -4.65 3.92
CA PRO A 61 -7.11 -5.43 5.15
C PRO A 61 -6.24 -4.82 6.25
N VAL A 62 -6.69 -4.92 7.50
CA VAL A 62 -5.97 -4.36 8.66
C VAL A 62 -4.58 -4.98 8.80
N ASP A 63 -4.44 -6.29 8.59
CA ASP A 63 -3.16 -6.98 8.69
C ASP A 63 -2.15 -6.46 7.65
N THR A 64 -2.61 -6.19 6.42
CA THR A 64 -1.78 -5.54 5.39
C THR A 64 -1.35 -4.15 5.84
N ALA A 65 -2.25 -3.34 6.40
CA ALA A 65 -1.92 -2.00 6.89
C ALA A 65 -0.89 -2.04 8.03
N LYS A 66 -0.98 -3.02 8.93
CA LYS A 66 0.01 -3.26 10.00
C LYS A 66 1.37 -3.66 9.43
N GLN A 67 1.41 -4.61 8.48
CA GLN A 67 2.66 -5.03 7.83
C GLN A 67 3.35 -3.89 7.08
N LEU A 68 2.57 -3.00 6.46
CA LEU A 68 3.06 -1.80 5.79
C LEU A 68 3.47 -0.69 6.77
N GLY A 69 3.18 -0.83 8.06
CA GLY A 69 3.45 0.18 9.09
C GLY A 69 2.57 1.42 8.98
N LEU A 70 1.41 1.32 8.31
CA LEU A 70 0.44 2.42 8.19
C LEU A 70 -0.34 2.66 9.50
N VAL A 71 -0.41 1.63 10.34
CA VAL A 71 -0.98 1.67 11.69
C VAL A 71 -0.07 0.90 12.65
N PRO A 72 -0.14 1.17 13.97
CA PRO A 72 0.59 0.40 14.97
C PRO A 72 0.28 -1.11 14.91
N PRO A 73 1.26 -2.00 15.23
CA PRO A 73 1.04 -3.45 15.22
C PRO A 73 -0.08 -3.92 16.17
N ASP A 74 -0.25 -3.23 17.29
CA ASP A 74 -1.25 -3.47 18.33
C ASP A 74 -2.58 -2.75 18.10
N TRP A 75 -2.73 -2.02 16.99
CA TRP A 75 -3.95 -1.28 16.69
C TRP A 75 -5.18 -2.20 16.61
N GLU A 76 -6.27 -1.80 17.28
CA GLU A 76 -7.57 -2.44 17.18
C GLU A 76 -8.67 -1.45 16.81
N LYS A 77 -9.67 -1.93 16.06
CA LYS A 77 -10.83 -1.11 15.64
C LYS A 77 -11.66 -0.62 16.83
N SER A 78 -11.44 -1.01 18.07
CA SER A 78 -12.13 -0.41 19.23
C SER A 78 -11.57 0.95 19.65
N ASP A 79 -10.36 1.31 19.21
CA ASP A 79 -9.63 2.46 19.76
C ASP A 79 -10.17 3.83 19.29
N TRP A 80 -10.99 3.86 18.23
CA TRP A 80 -11.69 5.08 17.80
C TRP A 80 -12.96 5.39 18.62
N ALA A 81 -13.50 4.42 19.37
CA ALA A 81 -14.72 4.63 20.17
C ALA A 81 -14.46 5.35 21.51
N LYS A 82 -13.21 5.74 21.78
CA LYS A 82 -12.78 6.44 23.01
C LYS A 82 -12.26 7.86 22.77
N GLY A 83 -12.39 8.39 21.54
CA GLY A 83 -11.99 9.75 21.16
C GLY A 83 -13.18 10.69 21.03
#